data_AF-A0A328AAN8-F1
#
_entry.id   AF-A0A328AAN8-F1
#
_cell.length_a   1.000
_cell.length_b   1.000
_cell.length_c   1.000
_cell.angle_alpha   90.00
_cell.angle_beta   90.00
_cell.angle_gamma   90.00
#
_symmetry.space_group_name_H-M   'P 1'
#
loop_
_entity.id
_entity.type
_entity.pdbx_description
1 polymer ?
#
loop_
_entity_poly.entity_id
_entity_poly.type
_entity_poly.pdbx_seq_one_letter_code
_entity_poly.pdbx_strand_id
1 'polypeptide(L)'
;MIMLYQSPERAAQPVEAVRARTPAGPSDDYSAFVRRATCDSTDRFSFTGVPDGAWYVITTARPVAHSGQTMALMRRVVVRNGRVANVEL
;
A
#
# COMPACT_ATOMS: atom_id res chain seq x y z
N MET A 1 7.68 -8.68 -15.63
CA MET A 1 6.57 -7.90 -15.04
C MET A 1 6.59 -8.13 -13.54
N ILE A 2 6.97 -7.15 -12.73
CA ILE A 2 7.01 -7.30 -11.26
C ILE A 2 5.59 -7.01 -10.77
N MET A 3 4.90 -8.02 -10.24
CA MET A 3 3.53 -7.92 -9.80
C MET A 3 3.50 -7.90 -8.27
N LEU A 4 3.23 -6.73 -7.69
CA LEU A 4 3.21 -6.56 -6.23
C LEU A 4 2.02 -7.34 -5.65
N TYR A 5 2.29 -8.19 -4.67
CA TYR A 5 1.29 -9.06 -4.03
C TYR A 5 0.47 -9.90 -5.01
N GLN A 6 1.06 -10.31 -6.14
CA GLN A 6 0.43 -11.13 -7.19
C GLN A 6 -0.79 -10.49 -7.87
N SER A 7 -0.96 -9.16 -7.77
CA SER A 7 -2.03 -8.45 -8.48
C SER A 7 -1.55 -7.12 -9.07
N PRO A 8 -1.97 -6.76 -10.29
CA PRO A 8 -1.66 -5.46 -10.87
C PRO A 8 -2.57 -4.34 -10.36
N GLU A 9 -3.69 -4.65 -9.69
CA GLU A 9 -4.70 -3.63 -9.33
C GLU A 9 -5.05 -3.59 -7.86
N ARG A 10 -5.38 -4.74 -7.25
CA ARG A 10 -5.77 -4.83 -5.83
C ARG A 10 -5.41 -6.18 -5.24
N ALA A 11 -4.96 -6.19 -3.98
CA ALA A 11 -4.64 -7.41 -3.26
C ALA A 11 -5.00 -7.28 -1.79
N ALA A 12 -5.43 -8.38 -1.20
CA ALA A 12 -5.53 -8.57 0.24
C ALA A 12 -4.79 -9.87 0.57
N GLN A 13 -3.73 -9.79 1.35
CA GLN A 13 -2.87 -10.93 1.70
C GLN A 13 -2.55 -10.92 3.19
N PRO A 14 -2.34 -12.07 3.84
CA PRO A 14 -1.82 -12.10 5.19
C PRO A 14 -0.46 -11.39 5.27
N VAL A 15 -0.23 -10.58 6.30
CA VAL A 15 1.04 -9.85 6.49
C VAL A 15 2.24 -10.81 6.48
N GLU A 16 2.11 -12.00 7.07
CA GLU A 16 3.15 -13.03 7.08
C GLU A 16 3.52 -13.49 5.65
N ALA A 17 2.53 -13.67 4.77
CA ALA A 17 2.76 -14.06 3.39
C ALA A 17 3.45 -12.96 2.58
N VAL A 18 3.17 -11.69 2.89
CA VAL A 18 3.87 -10.54 2.31
C VAL A 18 5.32 -10.49 2.78
N ARG A 19 5.56 -10.60 4.09
CA ARG A 19 6.90 -10.57 4.68
C ARG A 19 7.79 -11.67 4.15
N ALA A 20 7.26 -12.89 4.01
CA ALA A 20 8.00 -14.02 3.45
C ALA A 20 8.45 -13.79 2.00
N ARG A 21 7.80 -12.89 1.26
CA ARG A 21 8.10 -12.58 -0.15
C ARG A 21 8.94 -11.32 -0.34
N THR A 22 8.95 -10.40 0.63
CA THR A 22 9.82 -9.24 0.58
C THR A 22 11.26 -9.70 0.76
N PRO A 23 12.13 -9.66 -0.27
CA PRO A 23 13.51 -10.05 -0.12
C PRO A 23 14.18 -9.12 0.91
N ALA A 24 14.93 -9.68 1.86
CA ALA A 24 15.68 -8.90 2.86
C ALA A 24 16.93 -8.19 2.30
N GLY A 25 17.13 -8.23 0.98
CA GLY A 25 18.27 -7.62 0.30
C GLY A 25 17.99 -6.18 -0.12
N PRO A 26 19.04 -5.40 -0.44
CA PRO A 26 18.94 -4.02 -0.91
C PRO A 26 18.42 -4.03 -2.35
N SER A 27 17.15 -4.38 -2.51
CA SER A 27 16.37 -4.08 -3.69
C SER A 27 16.46 -2.58 -3.91
N ASP A 28 17.00 -2.16 -5.06
CA ASP A 28 17.11 -0.80 -5.62
C ASP A 28 16.52 0.29 -4.73
N ASP A 29 17.30 1.33 -4.41
CA ASP A 29 17.03 2.44 -3.47
C ASP A 29 15.66 3.15 -3.68
N TYR A 30 14.56 2.41 -3.48
CA TYR A 30 13.18 2.85 -3.65
C TYR A 30 12.72 3.62 -2.44
N SER A 31 13.58 3.75 -1.43
CA SER A 31 13.40 4.60 -0.27
C SER A 31 12.99 6.02 -0.70
N ALA A 32 13.56 6.51 -1.81
CA ALA A 32 13.23 7.79 -2.44
C ALA A 32 11.78 7.87 -2.98
N PHE A 33 11.17 6.73 -3.30
CA PHE A 33 9.80 6.61 -3.80
C PHE A 33 8.82 6.11 -2.71
N VAL A 34 9.28 5.87 -1.47
CA VAL A 34 8.39 5.50 -0.36
C VAL A 34 7.85 6.76 0.30
N ARG A 35 6.52 6.88 0.30
CA ARG A 35 5.79 7.92 1.04
C ARG A 35 4.99 7.26 2.15
N ARG A 36 5.03 7.83 3.35
CA ARG A 36 4.31 7.31 4.53
C ARG A 36 3.31 8.36 5.04
N ALA A 37 2.14 7.89 5.39
CA ALA A 37 1.12 8.63 6.10
C ALA A 37 0.51 7.68 7.15
N THR A 38 0.09 8.24 8.28
CA THR A 38 -0.69 7.51 9.29
C THR A 38 -2.16 7.88 9.11
N CYS A 39 -3.05 6.92 9.29
CA CYS A 39 -4.48 7.22 9.31
C CYS A 39 -4.82 8.14 10.49
N ASP A 40 -5.77 9.05 10.28
CA ASP A 40 -6.30 9.90 11.34
C ASP A 40 -7.32 9.17 12.22
N SER A 41 -7.93 9.88 13.17
CA SER A 41 -8.95 9.33 14.08
C SER A 41 -10.25 8.90 13.39
N THR A 42 -10.40 9.17 12.09
CA THR A 42 -11.56 8.80 11.26
C THR A 42 -11.21 7.76 10.20
N ASP A 43 -10.08 7.06 10.39
CA ASP A 43 -9.55 6.04 9.47
C ASP A 43 -9.27 6.57 8.05
N ARG A 44 -9.00 7.88 7.91
CA ARG A 44 -8.62 8.51 6.65
C ARG A 44 -7.12 8.71 6.56
N PHE A 45 -6.57 8.59 5.37
CA PHE A 45 -5.18 8.93 5.08
C PHE A 45 -5.13 9.94 3.93
N SER A 46 -4.06 10.74 3.89
CA SER A 46 -3.81 11.67 2.80
C SER A 46 -2.33 11.72 2.44
N PHE A 47 -2.05 11.94 1.16
CA PHE A 47 -0.70 12.16 0.64
C PHE A 47 -0.69 13.46 -0.13
N THR A 48 0.35 14.27 0.06
CA THR A 48 0.56 15.53 -0.66
C THR A 48 1.83 15.46 -1.50
N GLY A 49 1.86 16.23 -2.60
CA GLY A 49 3.02 16.33 -3.48
C GLY A 49 3.45 15.00 -4.11
N VAL A 50 2.50 14.09 -4.36
CA VAL A 50 2.75 12.82 -5.05
C VAL A 50 2.91 13.12 -6.55
N PRO A 51 4.06 12.76 -7.17
CA PRO A 51 4.24 12.93 -8.61
C PRO A 51 3.20 12.15 -9.41
N ASP A 52 2.89 12.65 -10.60
CA ASP A 52 2.04 11.95 -11.55
C ASP A 52 2.64 10.59 -11.92
N GLY A 53 1.79 9.58 -12.07
CA GLY A 53 2.22 8.21 -12.34
C GLY A 53 1.36 7.15 -11.68
N ALA A 54 1.75 5.89 -11.85
CA ALA A 54 1.10 4.75 -11.20
C ALA A 54 1.78 4.46 -9.85
N TRP A 55 0.97 4.41 -8.80
CA TRP A 55 1.40 4.18 -7.43
C TRP A 55 0.66 2.98 -6.83
N TYR A 56 1.24 2.37 -5.80
CA TYR A 56 0.56 1.38 -4.96
C TYR A 56 0.41 1.97 -3.56
N VAL A 57 -0.82 2.03 -3.08
CA VAL A 57 -1.14 2.34 -1.68
C VAL A 57 -1.23 1.02 -0.94
N ILE A 58 -0.49 0.91 0.15
CA ILE A 58 -0.40 -0.30 0.96
C ILE A 58 -0.67 0.07 2.42
N THR A 59 -1.55 -0.68 3.07
CA THR A 59 -1.77 -0.56 4.51
C THR A 59 -1.90 -1.92 5.16
N THR A 60 -1.69 -1.98 6.47
CA THR A 60 -1.99 -3.17 7.28
C THR A 60 -3.26 -2.93 8.07
N ALA A 61 -4.28 -3.75 7.82
CA ALA A 61 -5.55 -3.71 8.53
C ALA A 61 -5.58 -4.81 9.60
N ARG A 62 -5.88 -4.42 10.84
CA ARG A 62 -6.14 -5.38 11.93
C ARG A 62 -7.64 -5.68 12.00
N PRO A 63 -8.04 -6.93 12.30
CA PRO A 63 -9.44 -7.27 12.50
C PRO A 63 -10.03 -6.50 13.71
N VAL A 64 -11.24 -5.95 13.54
CA VAL A 64 -11.97 -5.24 14.62
C VAL A 64 -12.27 -6.17 15.80
N ALA A 65 -12.55 -7.45 15.53
CA ALA A 65 -12.82 -8.46 16.55
C ALA A 65 -11.57 -8.91 17.33
N HIS A 66 -10.39 -8.32 17.07
CA HIS A 66 -9.08 -8.68 17.63
C HIS A 66 -8.72 -10.19 17.52
N SER A 67 -9.48 -10.91 16.70
CA SER A 67 -9.33 -12.32 16.35
C SER A 67 -9.24 -12.40 14.83
N GLY A 68 -8.25 -13.15 14.34
CA GLY A 68 -7.93 -13.23 12.92
C GLY A 68 -6.56 -12.65 12.56
N GLN A 69 -6.16 -12.82 11.30
CA GLN A 69 -4.85 -12.41 10.81
C GLN A 69 -4.85 -10.92 10.44
N THR A 70 -3.72 -10.24 10.68
CA THR A 70 -3.51 -8.90 10.11
C THR A 70 -3.32 -9.04 8.60
N MET A 71 -4.05 -8.24 7.85
CA MET A 71 -4.06 -8.28 6.39
C MET A 71 -3.28 -7.10 5.84
N ALA A 72 -2.40 -7.33 4.88
CA ALA A 72 -1.85 -6.32 4.02
C ALA A 72 -2.83 -6.08 2.87
N LEU A 73 -3.36 -4.87 2.78
CA LEU A 73 -4.21 -4.40 1.69
C LEU A 73 -3.35 -3.57 0.74
N MET A 74 -3.52 -3.78 -0.55
CA MET A 74 -2.83 -3.04 -1.59
C MET A 74 -3.82 -2.62 -2.66
N ARG A 75 -3.69 -1.37 -3.12
CA ARG A 75 -4.42 -0.85 -4.27
C ARG A 75 -3.53 -0.04 -5.17
N ARG A 76 -3.62 -0.28 -6.48
CA ARG A 76 -3.02 0.56 -7.51
C ARG A 76 -3.87 1.82 -7.69
N VAL A 77 -3.20 2.96 -7.73
CA VAL A 77 -3.80 4.27 -7.97
C VAL A 77 -3.00 4.99 -9.06
N VAL A 78 -3.66 5.84 -9.83
CA VAL A 78 -3.00 6.66 -10.84
C VAL A 78 -3.18 8.11 -10.45
N VAL A 79 -2.06 8.81 -10.23
CA VAL A 79 -2.04 10.24 -9.95
C VAL A 79 -1.93 10.99 -11.27
N ARG A 80 -2.84 11.94 -11.50
CA ARG A 80 -2.86 12.78 -12.70
C ARG A 80 -3.09 14.22 -12.29
N ASN A 81 -2.25 15.14 -12.77
CA ASN A 81 -2.30 16.56 -12.41
C ASN A 81 -2.25 16.79 -10.89
N GLY A 82 -1.47 15.97 -10.17
CA GLY A 82 -1.35 16.03 -8.71
C GLY A 82 -2.62 15.63 -7.94
N ARG A 83 -3.64 15.09 -8.62
CA ARG A 83 -4.87 14.61 -8.00
C ARG A 83 -4.88 13.09 -7.96
N VAL A 84 -5.27 12.55 -6.81
CA VAL A 84 -5.56 11.13 -6.63
C VAL A 84 -7.08 10.95 -6.69
N ALA A 85 -7.53 9.86 -7.29
CA ALA A 85 -8.91 9.42 -7.11
C ALA A 85 -9.15 9.08 -5.62
N ASN A 86 -10.34 9.33 -5.08
CA ASN A 86 -10.71 8.79 -3.77
C ASN A 86 -10.55 7.26 -3.81
N VAL A 87 -9.79 6.71 -2.86
CA VAL A 87 -9.44 5.30 -2.83
C VAL A 87 -9.87 4.72 -1.50
N GLU A 88 -10.58 3.60 -1.58
CA GLU A 88 -10.93 2.75 -0.46
C GLU A 88 -10.10 1.47 -0.52
N LEU A 89 -9.58 1.08 0.64
CA LEU A 89 -8.73 -0.10 0.85
C LEU A 89 -9.53 -1.19 1.55
#